data_AF-A0A712CQV2-F1
#
_entry.id   AF-A0A712CQV2-F1
#
_cell.length_a   1.000
_cell.length_b   1.000
_cell.length_c   1.000
_cell.angle_alpha   90.00
_cell.angle_beta   90.00
_cell.angle_gamma   90.00
#
_symmetry.space_group_name_H-M   'P 1'
#
loop_
_entity.id
_entity.type
_entity.pdbx_description
1 polymer ?
#
loop_
_entity_poly.entity_id
_entity_poly.type
_entity_poly.pdbx_seq_one_letter_code
_entity_poly.pdbx_strand_id
1 'polypeptide(L)'
;APSLTAADGAVYQRPLLYAELSSTDNTASKQETNETWAVFHGPASEGANPARCAAGYYPAVEALDSLYSKYPSRTINTAQGWPVYYSYWSGSNSTSFSSGAKLDFYYAVDLADGSRRSENSATSTAWQYQICATTPLPQATQITLTSPQAMDDAIQAVKAKNSESIPLLITTTDAMGNPVPYATFSLKRDAGKARNTDYNKFVATNGTNMTVTPLTGAQQQFYYATSVLTGATGADGTLALTLAEPGGIGLKNQLTANLNDTPTATSSLPVVFTVLTSPDSDKANMYGHMPETFTASNGAEFKRPLVAGEPSSEAHTDTYFETNENWIMVNSFNTGNYGGCPMNQMAAIDDFTALYNDHPSGKVATDIGLPVGKRWWAGDSLLKGSTLYWQYKDLKTGKNYSMSENPGNYYLQLCLTTSRSGLNIALSSDAWNADKSAAVAKKGETIPMTVTVTNDAGQPQAGVAVLLTRDYAYSRGAVDKQYIEPGVIGEPVPFTTSPANMMLTPVAPAGTAVAFNNQNGLSTKWSGFTGDDGKLRFTLTQDKSLGL
;
A
#
# COMPACT_ATOMS: atom_id res chain seq x y z
N ALA A 1 26.55 -6.08 -61.96
CA ALA A 1 26.06 -4.74 -62.38
C ALA A 1 26.51 -3.69 -61.36
N PRO A 2 26.72 -2.41 -61.73
CA PRO A 2 27.18 -1.38 -60.78
C PRO A 2 26.16 -1.09 -59.68
N SER A 3 24.87 -1.27 -59.99
CA SER A 3 23.77 -1.21 -59.04
C SER A 3 22.84 -2.40 -59.17
N LEU A 4 22.06 -2.66 -58.11
CA LEU A 4 21.00 -3.65 -58.07
C LEU A 4 19.71 -3.02 -57.56
N THR A 5 18.59 -3.44 -58.12
CA THR A 5 17.25 -3.11 -57.63
C THR A 5 16.77 -4.21 -56.68
N ALA A 6 16.41 -3.83 -55.46
CA ALA A 6 15.82 -4.68 -54.43
C ALA A 6 14.34 -5.00 -54.76
N ALA A 7 13.71 -5.88 -53.97
CA ALA A 7 12.33 -6.30 -54.21
C ALA A 7 11.30 -5.16 -54.05
N ASP A 8 11.59 -4.21 -53.15
CA ASP A 8 10.83 -2.97 -52.92
C ASP A 8 11.07 -1.87 -53.99
N GLY A 9 11.93 -2.12 -54.96
CA GLY A 9 12.28 -1.16 -56.02
C GLY A 9 13.42 -0.20 -55.66
N ALA A 10 13.96 -0.22 -54.43
CA ALA A 10 15.11 0.58 -54.06
C ALA A 10 16.35 0.15 -54.84
N VAL A 11 17.20 1.11 -55.20
CA VAL A 11 18.40 0.85 -56.00
C VAL A 11 19.64 1.12 -55.15
N TYR A 12 20.49 0.12 -55.02
CA TYR A 12 21.74 0.20 -54.27
C TYR A 12 22.95 0.04 -55.19
N GLN A 13 23.97 0.86 -54.97
CA GLN A 13 25.27 0.66 -55.60
C GLN A 13 26.02 -0.48 -54.91
N ARG A 14 26.85 -1.19 -55.65
CA ARG A 14 27.71 -2.23 -55.08
C ARG A 14 28.63 -1.66 -54.00
N PRO A 15 29.11 -2.49 -53.06
CA PRO A 15 30.22 -2.11 -52.19
C PRO A 15 31.43 -1.63 -53.00
N LEU A 16 32.29 -0.83 -52.39
CA LEU A 16 33.51 -0.36 -53.03
C LEU A 16 34.62 -1.41 -52.92
N LEU A 17 35.44 -1.49 -53.95
CA LEU A 17 36.74 -2.14 -53.87
C LEU A 17 37.66 -1.28 -53.01
N TYR A 18 38.60 -1.91 -52.31
CA TYR A 18 39.53 -1.19 -51.44
C TYR A 18 40.39 -0.18 -52.22
N ALA A 19 40.74 -0.50 -53.47
CA ALA A 19 41.49 0.38 -54.35
C ALA A 19 40.67 1.57 -54.90
N GLU A 20 39.34 1.56 -54.75
CA GLU A 20 38.46 2.67 -55.17
C GLU A 20 38.37 3.77 -54.12
N LEU A 21 38.90 3.54 -52.91
CA LEU A 21 38.84 4.49 -51.82
C LEU A 21 39.83 5.64 -52.01
N SER A 22 39.37 6.86 -51.75
CA SER A 22 40.23 8.05 -51.69
C SER A 22 41.04 8.17 -50.40
N SER A 23 40.66 7.43 -49.35
CA SER A 23 41.40 7.29 -48.08
C SER A 23 41.18 5.88 -47.50
N THR A 24 42.24 5.33 -46.93
CA THR A 24 42.24 4.03 -46.24
C THR A 24 42.12 4.15 -44.72
N ASP A 25 41.84 5.35 -44.19
CA ASP A 25 41.62 5.56 -42.76
C ASP A 25 40.30 4.93 -42.31
N ASN A 26 40.24 4.33 -41.11
CA ASN A 26 39.01 3.76 -40.53
C ASN A 26 38.24 2.77 -41.43
N THR A 27 38.98 2.04 -42.27
CA THR A 27 38.49 0.97 -43.15
C THR A 27 39.48 -0.19 -43.13
N ALA A 28 39.03 -1.37 -43.52
CA ALA A 28 39.90 -2.52 -43.74
C ALA A 28 39.62 -3.15 -45.11
N SER A 29 40.55 -3.98 -45.58
CA SER A 29 40.44 -4.73 -46.82
C SER A 29 40.10 -6.20 -46.54
N LYS A 30 39.24 -6.79 -47.39
CA LYS A 30 38.87 -8.22 -47.35
C LYS A 30 38.90 -8.81 -48.75
N GLN A 31 39.58 -9.94 -48.90
CA GLN A 31 39.64 -10.68 -50.16
C GLN A 31 38.39 -11.55 -50.31
N GLU A 32 37.69 -11.42 -51.44
CA GLU A 32 36.59 -12.31 -51.83
C GLU A 32 36.53 -12.42 -53.35
N THR A 33 36.34 -13.65 -53.87
CA THR A 33 36.17 -13.92 -55.32
C THR A 33 37.24 -13.27 -56.21
N ASN A 34 38.51 -13.33 -55.78
CA ASN A 34 39.68 -12.71 -56.43
C ASN A 34 39.72 -11.17 -56.44
N GLU A 35 38.79 -10.51 -55.74
CA GLU A 35 38.75 -9.06 -55.58
C GLU A 35 39.04 -8.67 -54.13
N THR A 36 39.51 -7.44 -53.92
CA THR A 36 39.76 -6.88 -52.58
C THR A 36 38.74 -5.79 -52.29
N TRP A 37 37.79 -6.10 -51.40
CA TRP A 37 36.67 -5.23 -51.05
C TRP A 37 36.96 -4.40 -49.81
N ALA A 38 36.40 -3.20 -49.76
CA ALA A 38 36.42 -2.34 -48.58
C ALA A 38 35.35 -2.77 -47.57
N VAL A 39 35.72 -2.80 -46.29
CA VAL A 39 34.80 -2.97 -45.17
C VAL A 39 34.96 -1.82 -44.19
N PHE A 40 33.89 -1.49 -43.48
CA PHE A 40 33.81 -0.31 -42.62
C PHE A 40 33.33 -0.69 -41.22
N HIS A 41 33.66 0.16 -40.25
CA HIS A 41 32.93 0.20 -38.99
C HIS A 41 31.50 0.70 -39.23
N GLY A 42 30.59 0.34 -38.32
CA GLY A 42 29.17 0.59 -38.51
C GLY A 42 28.74 2.04 -38.26
N PRO A 43 27.42 2.30 -38.25
CA PRO A 43 26.87 3.66 -38.27
C PRO A 43 27.33 4.59 -37.14
N ALA A 44 27.50 4.08 -35.90
CA ALA A 44 27.91 4.91 -34.77
C ALA A 44 29.43 5.05 -34.58
N SER A 45 30.26 4.56 -35.52
CA SER A 45 31.70 4.76 -35.44
C SER A 45 32.08 6.24 -35.65
N GLU A 46 32.96 6.76 -34.78
CA GLU A 46 33.51 8.13 -34.85
C GLU A 46 34.65 8.28 -35.88
N GLY A 47 35.12 7.17 -36.46
CA GLY A 47 36.23 7.18 -37.42
C GLY A 47 35.87 7.83 -38.75
N ALA A 48 36.60 8.87 -39.17
CA ALA A 48 36.37 9.53 -40.44
C ALA A 48 36.87 8.69 -41.63
N ASN A 49 36.01 8.47 -42.62
CA ASN A 49 36.36 8.02 -43.97
C ASN A 49 35.32 8.59 -44.96
N PRO A 50 35.71 9.29 -46.04
CA PRO A 50 34.78 9.90 -47.01
C PRO A 50 33.85 8.91 -47.74
N ALA A 51 34.20 7.62 -47.78
CA ALA A 51 33.40 6.57 -48.41
C ALA A 51 32.32 5.97 -47.48
N ARG A 52 32.28 6.36 -46.21
CA ARG A 52 31.20 5.95 -45.30
C ARG A 52 29.89 6.61 -45.69
N CYS A 53 28.77 5.92 -45.47
CA CYS A 53 27.47 6.54 -45.67
C CYS A 53 27.34 7.74 -44.72
N ALA A 54 26.80 8.84 -45.23
CA ALA A 54 26.40 9.95 -44.38
C ALA A 54 25.40 9.47 -43.32
N ALA A 55 25.37 10.15 -42.16
CA ALA A 55 24.42 9.82 -41.10
C ALA A 55 22.98 9.81 -41.65
N GLY A 56 22.23 8.75 -41.32
CA GLY A 56 20.88 8.52 -41.84
C GLY A 56 20.81 7.86 -43.21
N TYR A 57 21.90 7.69 -43.96
CA TYR A 57 21.90 7.08 -45.30
C TYR A 57 22.29 5.59 -45.33
N TYR A 58 22.52 4.97 -44.17
CA TYR A 58 22.58 3.50 -44.11
C TYR A 58 21.16 2.96 -44.38
N PRO A 59 21.00 1.91 -45.21
CA PRO A 59 19.70 1.31 -45.47
C PRO A 59 19.04 0.80 -44.19
N ALA A 60 17.71 0.81 -44.14
CA ALA A 60 16.98 0.10 -43.09
C ALA A 60 17.27 -1.39 -43.19
N VAL A 61 17.17 -2.12 -42.06
CA VAL A 61 17.36 -3.57 -42.06
C VAL A 61 16.37 -4.27 -42.99
N GLU A 62 15.12 -3.81 -43.05
CA GLU A 62 14.09 -4.32 -43.96
C GLU A 62 14.45 -4.11 -45.44
N ALA A 63 15.18 -3.04 -45.76
CA ALA A 63 15.60 -2.77 -47.12
C ALA A 63 16.72 -3.72 -47.57
N LEU A 64 17.60 -4.13 -46.64
CA LEU A 64 18.57 -5.20 -46.88
C LEU A 64 17.88 -6.56 -47.01
N ASP A 65 16.84 -6.84 -46.23
CA ASP A 65 16.05 -8.07 -46.39
C ASP A 65 15.33 -8.12 -47.74
N SER A 66 14.84 -6.97 -48.21
CA SER A 66 14.24 -6.79 -49.54
C SER A 66 15.27 -7.04 -50.66
N LEU A 67 16.51 -6.59 -50.49
CA LEU A 67 17.61 -6.89 -51.40
C LEU A 67 17.94 -8.38 -51.42
N TYR A 68 18.04 -9.02 -50.24
CA TYR A 68 18.22 -10.47 -50.13
C TYR A 68 17.07 -11.24 -50.78
N SER A 69 15.82 -10.84 -50.54
CA SER A 69 14.63 -11.52 -51.07
C SER A 69 14.59 -11.52 -52.60
N LYS A 70 15.14 -10.49 -53.24
CA LYS A 70 15.28 -10.42 -54.70
C LYS A 70 16.40 -11.34 -55.23
N TYR A 71 17.46 -11.51 -54.45
CA TYR A 71 18.65 -12.29 -54.81
C TYR A 71 19.02 -13.30 -53.69
N PRO A 72 18.13 -14.25 -53.37
CA PRO A 72 18.29 -15.11 -52.19
C PRO A 72 19.37 -16.18 -52.40
N SER A 73 19.76 -16.87 -51.32
CA SER A 73 20.62 -18.06 -51.39
C SER A 73 21.91 -17.82 -52.19
N ARG A 74 22.64 -16.76 -51.85
CA ARG A 74 23.89 -16.32 -52.51
C ARG A 74 23.76 -15.93 -53.99
N THR A 75 22.57 -15.84 -54.56
CA THR A 75 22.44 -15.43 -55.98
C THR A 75 22.90 -14.00 -56.23
N ILE A 76 22.90 -13.13 -55.20
CA ILE A 76 23.52 -11.80 -55.29
C ILE A 76 25.03 -11.88 -55.58
N ASN A 77 25.69 -12.93 -55.13
CA ASN A 77 27.09 -13.19 -55.43
C ASN A 77 27.23 -13.95 -56.76
N THR A 78 26.57 -15.10 -56.90
CA THR A 78 26.81 -15.98 -58.05
C THR A 78 26.27 -15.45 -59.37
N ALA A 79 25.20 -14.65 -59.34
CA ALA A 79 24.60 -14.07 -60.55
C ALA A 79 24.95 -12.58 -60.74
N GLN A 80 25.13 -11.82 -59.65
CA GLN A 80 25.36 -10.36 -59.72
C GLN A 80 26.78 -9.91 -59.37
N GLY A 81 27.57 -10.78 -58.73
CA GLY A 81 28.97 -10.54 -58.38
C GLY A 81 29.21 -9.71 -57.12
N TRP A 82 28.20 -9.49 -56.28
CA TRP A 82 28.38 -8.75 -55.02
C TRP A 82 29.00 -9.64 -53.93
N PRO A 83 29.89 -9.11 -53.08
CA PRO A 83 30.54 -9.91 -52.04
C PRO A 83 29.56 -10.28 -50.92
N VAL A 84 29.68 -11.48 -50.34
CA VAL A 84 28.77 -11.99 -49.30
C VAL A 84 29.51 -12.76 -48.20
N TYR A 85 30.83 -12.67 -48.10
CA TYR A 85 31.58 -13.30 -46.99
C TYR A 85 31.40 -12.56 -45.66
N TYR A 86 31.08 -11.27 -45.72
CA TYR A 86 30.72 -10.43 -44.58
C TYR A 86 29.29 -9.93 -44.73
N SER A 87 28.69 -9.53 -43.61
CA SER A 87 27.36 -8.94 -43.59
C SER A 87 27.40 -7.49 -44.09
N TYR A 88 26.23 -6.89 -44.21
CA TYR A 88 26.03 -5.51 -44.64
C TYR A 88 25.45 -4.68 -43.50
N TRP A 89 26.04 -3.53 -43.19
CA TRP A 89 25.52 -2.62 -42.17
C TRP A 89 24.15 -2.06 -42.55
N SER A 90 23.20 -2.13 -41.61
CA SER A 90 21.97 -1.33 -41.66
C SER A 90 22.06 -0.11 -40.75
N GLY A 91 21.19 0.88 -40.96
CA GLY A 91 20.97 2.01 -40.07
C GLY A 91 19.98 1.73 -38.95
N SER A 92 19.47 0.51 -38.83
CA SER A 92 18.51 0.10 -37.80
C SER A 92 19.23 -0.26 -36.50
N ASN A 93 18.97 0.50 -35.44
CA ASN A 93 19.58 0.25 -34.13
C ASN A 93 19.02 -1.06 -33.52
N SER A 94 19.90 -1.85 -32.90
CA SER A 94 19.57 -3.13 -32.27
C SER A 94 19.93 -3.18 -30.79
N THR A 95 20.23 -2.02 -30.20
CA THR A 95 20.62 -1.90 -28.79
C THR A 95 19.49 -2.42 -27.92
N SER A 96 19.79 -3.46 -27.15
CA SER A 96 18.87 -4.02 -26.18
C SER A 96 18.58 -3.00 -25.07
N PHE A 97 17.34 -2.98 -24.60
CA PHE A 97 16.92 -2.07 -23.55
C PHE A 97 17.64 -2.37 -22.23
N SER A 98 18.53 -1.48 -21.77
CA SER A 98 19.25 -1.67 -20.52
C SER A 98 19.69 -0.37 -19.85
N SER A 99 20.10 -0.47 -18.58
CA SER A 99 20.69 0.67 -17.88
C SER A 99 22.10 0.97 -18.41
N GLY A 100 22.36 2.23 -18.75
CA GLY A 100 23.67 2.66 -19.25
C GLY A 100 24.07 2.07 -20.61
N ALA A 101 23.11 1.57 -21.39
CA ALA A 101 23.38 1.03 -22.71
C ALA A 101 23.95 2.13 -23.62
N LYS A 102 25.07 1.84 -24.28
CA LYS A 102 25.53 2.65 -25.41
C LYS A 102 24.67 2.30 -26.62
N LEU A 103 24.28 3.31 -27.39
CA LEU A 103 23.45 3.14 -28.59
C LEU A 103 24.30 2.75 -29.81
N ASP A 104 25.30 1.89 -29.62
CA ASP A 104 26.32 1.53 -30.60
C ASP A 104 26.08 0.18 -31.28
N PHE A 105 24.96 -0.51 -30.99
CA PHE A 105 24.60 -1.75 -31.66
C PHE A 105 23.61 -1.55 -32.81
N TYR A 106 23.90 -2.14 -33.97
CA TYR A 106 23.09 -2.05 -35.18
C TYR A 106 22.89 -3.42 -35.80
N TYR A 107 21.79 -3.61 -36.52
CA TYR A 107 21.64 -4.83 -37.31
C TYR A 107 22.59 -4.83 -38.50
N ALA A 108 23.24 -5.97 -38.72
CA ALA A 108 23.91 -6.29 -39.97
C ALA A 108 23.19 -7.48 -40.62
N VAL A 109 23.08 -7.48 -41.96
CA VAL A 109 22.38 -8.53 -42.72
C VAL A 109 23.37 -9.29 -43.57
N ASP A 110 23.41 -10.61 -43.42
CA ASP A 110 24.18 -11.50 -44.28
C ASP A 110 23.39 -11.76 -45.57
N LEU A 111 23.80 -11.15 -46.69
CA LEU A 111 23.10 -11.31 -47.96
C LEU A 111 23.35 -12.69 -48.63
N ALA A 112 24.16 -13.58 -48.01
CA ALA A 112 24.26 -14.96 -48.46
C ALA A 112 23.01 -15.77 -48.08
N ASP A 113 22.51 -15.60 -46.86
CA ASP A 113 21.45 -16.43 -46.25
C ASP A 113 20.27 -15.65 -45.66
N GLY A 114 20.35 -14.31 -45.61
CA GLY A 114 19.33 -13.42 -45.09
C GLY A 114 19.34 -13.28 -43.57
N SER A 115 20.33 -13.84 -42.86
CA SER A 115 20.38 -13.75 -41.40
C SER A 115 20.70 -12.33 -40.93
N ARG A 116 19.98 -11.87 -39.89
CA ARG A 116 20.24 -10.61 -39.20
C ARG A 116 21.10 -10.88 -37.95
N ARG A 117 22.08 -10.02 -37.68
CA ARG A 117 22.90 -10.07 -36.45
C ARG A 117 22.98 -8.70 -35.80
N SER A 118 22.94 -8.65 -34.48
CA SER A 118 23.23 -7.42 -33.72
C SER A 118 24.74 -7.31 -33.57
N GLU A 119 25.32 -6.22 -34.07
CA GLU A 119 26.76 -6.02 -34.11
C GLU A 119 27.12 -4.67 -33.49
N ASN A 120 28.20 -4.65 -32.69
CA ASN A 120 28.68 -3.41 -32.11
C ASN A 120 29.44 -2.60 -33.16
N SER A 121 28.83 -1.51 -33.61
CA SER A 121 29.35 -0.63 -34.65
C SER A 121 30.55 0.23 -34.25
N ALA A 122 30.84 0.36 -32.95
CA ALA A 122 31.93 1.17 -32.42
C ALA A 122 33.21 0.37 -32.12
N THR A 123 33.17 -0.97 -32.14
CA THR A 123 34.35 -1.81 -31.88
C THR A 123 35.28 -1.92 -33.08
N SER A 124 36.58 -2.05 -32.81
CA SER A 124 37.62 -2.20 -33.84
C SER A 124 37.59 -3.55 -34.59
N THR A 125 36.73 -4.49 -34.18
CA THR A 125 36.67 -5.85 -34.75
C THR A 125 35.46 -6.10 -35.64
N ALA A 126 34.39 -5.32 -35.50
CA ALA A 126 33.19 -5.45 -36.34
C ALA A 126 33.39 -4.71 -37.66
N TRP A 127 33.73 -5.47 -38.70
CA TRP A 127 33.94 -4.99 -40.05
C TRP A 127 32.93 -5.63 -40.98
N GLN A 128 32.08 -4.82 -41.59
CA GLN A 128 31.03 -5.28 -42.49
C GLN A 128 31.10 -4.52 -43.82
N TYR A 129 30.49 -5.08 -44.86
CA TYR A 129 30.23 -4.34 -46.09
C TYR A 129 29.25 -3.20 -45.82
N GLN A 130 29.32 -2.19 -46.66
CA GLN A 130 28.46 -1.02 -46.58
C GLN A 130 27.94 -0.70 -47.97
N ILE A 131 26.64 -0.42 -48.04
CA ILE A 131 25.99 0.22 -49.18
C ILE A 131 25.17 1.39 -48.64
N CYS A 132 25.01 2.44 -49.42
CA CYS A 132 24.26 3.62 -49.00
C CYS A 132 22.94 3.71 -49.74
N ALA A 133 21.88 4.07 -49.02
CA ALA A 133 20.63 4.47 -49.62
C ALA A 133 20.77 5.85 -50.29
N THR A 134 19.87 6.15 -51.22
CA THR A 134 19.78 7.48 -51.85
C THR A 134 18.87 8.44 -51.08
N THR A 135 18.02 7.89 -50.22
CA THR A 135 17.07 8.62 -49.37
C THR A 135 17.43 8.34 -47.91
N PRO A 136 17.48 9.36 -47.03
CA PRO A 136 17.76 9.14 -45.63
C PRO A 136 16.61 8.38 -44.95
N LEU A 137 16.94 7.66 -43.87
CA LEU A 137 15.97 7.00 -43.02
C LEU A 137 14.97 8.01 -42.42
N PRO A 138 13.69 7.62 -42.28
CA PRO A 138 12.74 8.41 -41.50
C PRO A 138 13.27 8.65 -40.08
N GLN A 139 13.22 9.90 -39.65
CA GLN A 139 13.61 10.27 -38.29
C GLN A 139 12.37 10.30 -37.39
N ALA A 140 12.47 9.67 -36.22
CA ALA A 140 11.44 9.83 -35.19
C ALA A 140 11.51 11.25 -34.64
N THR A 141 10.38 11.95 -34.67
CA THR A 141 10.26 13.31 -34.12
C THR A 141 9.23 13.40 -33.00
N GLN A 142 8.50 12.30 -32.77
CA GLN A 142 7.48 12.17 -31.73
C GLN A 142 7.67 10.85 -30.99
N ILE A 143 7.41 10.87 -29.69
CA ILE A 143 7.40 9.70 -28.83
C ILE A 143 6.18 9.78 -27.92
N THR A 144 5.55 8.65 -27.67
CA THR A 144 4.47 8.52 -26.68
C THR A 144 4.80 7.40 -25.71
N LEU A 145 4.50 7.62 -24.44
CA LEU A 145 4.56 6.63 -23.37
C LEU A 145 3.15 6.52 -22.80
N THR A 146 2.52 5.36 -22.98
CA THR A 146 1.14 5.11 -22.56
C THR A 146 1.02 3.82 -21.77
N SER A 147 -0.11 3.65 -21.09
CA SER A 147 -0.54 2.38 -20.51
C SER A 147 -1.96 2.07 -21.01
N PRO A 148 -2.30 0.81 -21.30
CA PRO A 148 -3.69 0.42 -21.55
C PRO A 148 -4.55 0.43 -20.28
N GLN A 149 -3.94 0.53 -19.08
CA GLN A 149 -4.68 0.70 -17.83
C GLN A 149 -5.26 2.12 -17.73
N ALA A 150 -6.46 2.23 -17.19
CA ALA A 150 -7.11 3.52 -16.97
C ALA A 150 -6.34 4.36 -15.94
N MET A 151 -6.32 5.67 -16.17
CA MET A 151 -5.83 6.63 -15.18
C MET A 151 -6.88 6.78 -14.06
N ASP A 152 -6.43 6.81 -12.81
CA ASP A 152 -7.28 7.15 -11.68
C ASP A 152 -7.46 8.67 -11.62
N ASP A 153 -8.71 9.14 -11.70
CA ASP A 153 -9.05 10.57 -11.78
C ASP A 153 -8.70 11.34 -10.50
N ALA A 154 -8.82 10.71 -9.32
CA ALA A 154 -8.60 11.40 -8.06
C ALA A 154 -7.11 11.73 -7.86
N ILE A 155 -6.23 10.84 -8.31
CA ILE A 155 -4.78 11.01 -8.15
C ILE A 155 -4.06 11.37 -9.45
N GLN A 156 -4.75 11.38 -10.60
CA GLN A 156 -4.20 11.68 -11.93
C GLN A 156 -2.94 10.84 -12.22
N ALA A 157 -3.04 9.52 -12.08
CA ALA A 157 -1.97 8.55 -12.33
C ALA A 157 -2.52 7.16 -12.68
N VAL A 158 -1.76 6.36 -13.42
CA VAL A 158 -2.04 4.93 -13.57
C VAL A 158 -1.69 4.23 -12.26
N LYS A 159 -2.62 3.44 -11.72
CA LYS A 159 -2.55 2.90 -10.36
C LYS A 159 -2.51 1.36 -10.39
N ALA A 160 -1.59 0.78 -9.63
CA ALA A 160 -1.51 -0.65 -9.35
C ALA A 160 -1.08 -0.89 -7.90
N LYS A 161 -1.29 -2.08 -7.34
CA LYS A 161 -0.68 -2.45 -6.05
C LYS A 161 0.82 -2.70 -6.22
N ASN A 162 1.61 -2.51 -5.18
CA ASN A 162 3.06 -2.82 -5.21
C ASN A 162 3.39 -4.33 -5.39
N SER A 163 2.39 -5.20 -5.43
CA SER A 163 2.49 -6.62 -5.79
C SER A 163 2.05 -6.92 -7.23
N GLU A 164 1.59 -5.90 -7.95
CA GLU A 164 1.09 -5.96 -9.33
C GLU A 164 2.05 -5.21 -10.27
N SER A 165 1.75 -5.27 -11.57
CA SER A 165 2.53 -4.61 -12.62
C SER A 165 1.66 -3.70 -13.48
N ILE A 166 2.28 -2.66 -14.05
CA ILE A 166 1.67 -1.74 -15.00
C ILE A 166 2.25 -2.03 -16.40
N PRO A 167 1.45 -2.46 -17.38
CA PRO A 167 1.90 -2.56 -18.76
C PRO A 167 2.08 -1.15 -19.35
N LEU A 168 3.17 -0.96 -20.08
CA LEU A 168 3.52 0.29 -20.74
C LEU A 168 3.80 0.03 -22.23
N LEU A 169 3.53 1.04 -23.05
CA LEU A 169 3.83 1.04 -24.48
C LEU A 169 4.56 2.33 -24.85
N ILE A 170 5.78 2.16 -25.36
CA ILE A 170 6.50 3.22 -26.07
C ILE A 170 6.12 3.12 -27.55
N THR A 171 5.77 4.25 -28.16
CA THR A 171 5.55 4.35 -29.61
C THR A 171 6.30 5.55 -30.16
N THR A 172 7.05 5.36 -31.25
CA THR A 172 7.83 6.38 -31.93
C THR A 172 7.30 6.64 -33.33
N THR A 173 7.06 7.90 -33.66
CA THR A 173 6.52 8.32 -34.97
C THR A 173 7.27 9.50 -35.57
N ASP A 174 7.14 9.66 -36.88
CA ASP A 174 7.58 10.86 -37.59
C ASP A 174 6.60 12.03 -37.33
N ALA A 175 6.84 13.17 -37.98
CA ALA A 175 6.01 14.37 -37.83
C ALA A 175 4.58 14.21 -38.40
N MET A 176 4.37 13.22 -39.27
CA MET A 176 3.07 12.91 -39.89
C MET A 176 2.29 11.83 -39.12
N GLY A 177 2.89 11.25 -38.07
CA GLY A 177 2.29 10.18 -37.27
C GLY A 177 2.55 8.77 -37.80
N ASN A 178 3.44 8.59 -38.78
CA ASN A 178 3.81 7.26 -39.25
C ASN A 178 4.79 6.60 -38.26
N PRO A 179 4.65 5.30 -37.97
CA PRO A 179 5.60 4.59 -37.10
C PRO A 179 7.03 4.65 -37.65
N VAL A 180 7.98 4.92 -36.76
CA VAL A 180 9.42 4.89 -37.08
C VAL A 180 10.07 3.73 -36.32
N PRO A 181 10.47 2.65 -37.03
CA PRO A 181 11.11 1.49 -36.43
C PRO A 181 12.49 1.79 -35.85
N TYR A 182 12.89 1.01 -34.84
CA TYR A 182 14.25 1.03 -34.27
C TYR A 182 14.73 2.42 -33.80
N ALA A 183 13.79 3.32 -33.49
CA ALA A 183 14.10 4.63 -32.97
C ALA A 183 14.66 4.51 -31.56
N THR A 184 15.75 5.22 -31.29
CA THR A 184 16.42 5.15 -29.99
C THR A 184 15.79 6.12 -29.00
N PHE A 185 15.61 5.66 -27.77
CA PHE A 185 14.99 6.44 -26.71
C PHE A 185 15.62 6.15 -25.35
N SER A 186 15.38 7.07 -24.42
CA SER A 186 15.68 6.91 -23.00
C SER A 186 14.40 6.97 -22.18
N LEU A 187 14.36 6.19 -21.10
CA LEU A 187 13.29 6.17 -20.11
C LEU A 187 13.88 6.48 -18.74
N LYS A 188 13.24 7.40 -18.02
CA LYS A 188 13.63 7.85 -16.68
C LYS A 188 12.42 7.87 -15.77
N ARG A 189 12.67 7.88 -14.47
CA ARG A 189 11.68 8.22 -13.44
C ARG A 189 12.15 9.45 -12.66
N ASP A 190 11.23 10.16 -12.00
CA ASP A 190 11.59 11.16 -11.01
C ASP A 190 11.91 10.52 -9.65
N ALA A 191 11.98 11.30 -8.56
CA ALA A 191 12.25 10.76 -7.23
C ALA A 191 11.03 10.05 -6.59
N GLY A 192 9.83 10.29 -7.12
CA GLY A 192 8.57 9.92 -6.47
C GLY A 192 8.16 10.92 -5.38
N LYS A 193 6.85 11.09 -5.20
CA LYS A 193 6.24 11.95 -4.18
C LYS A 193 5.24 11.17 -3.33
N ALA A 194 5.24 11.42 -2.04
CA ALA A 194 4.21 10.94 -1.13
C ALA A 194 2.84 11.59 -1.48
N ARG A 195 1.76 10.99 -0.98
CA ARG A 195 0.39 11.52 -1.19
C ARG A 195 0.22 12.83 -0.42
N ASN A 196 0.66 12.84 0.85
CA ASN A 196 0.80 14.07 1.62
C ASN A 196 2.06 14.81 1.18
N THR A 197 1.89 16.01 0.63
CA THR A 197 3.00 16.82 0.11
C THR A 197 3.94 17.34 1.18
N ASP A 198 3.47 17.44 2.44
CA ASP A 198 4.26 17.91 3.57
C ASP A 198 5.05 16.78 4.24
N TYR A 199 4.78 15.53 3.84
CA TYR A 199 5.48 14.36 4.37
C TYR A 199 6.82 14.14 3.65
N ASN A 200 7.92 14.36 4.36
CA ASN A 200 9.28 14.25 3.84
C ASN A 200 10.19 13.29 4.64
N LYS A 201 9.60 12.41 5.46
CA LYS A 201 10.36 11.47 6.32
C LYS A 201 10.83 10.21 5.59
N PHE A 202 10.62 10.12 4.28
CA PHE A 202 11.21 9.08 3.42
C PHE A 202 12.47 9.62 2.74
N VAL A 203 13.47 8.77 2.55
CA VAL A 203 14.69 9.15 1.82
C VAL A 203 14.40 9.13 0.32
N ALA A 204 14.05 10.28 -0.24
CA ALA A 204 13.73 10.42 -1.67
C ALA A 204 14.91 10.07 -2.61
N THR A 205 16.14 9.96 -2.09
CA THR A 205 17.38 9.79 -2.87
C THR A 205 17.87 8.35 -3.08
N ASN A 206 17.41 7.31 -2.38
CA ASN A 206 18.16 6.04 -2.32
C ASN A 206 17.31 4.79 -2.56
N GLY A 207 17.60 4.07 -3.65
CA GLY A 207 17.19 2.68 -3.88
C GLY A 207 15.69 2.49 -4.03
N THR A 208 15.22 2.32 -5.27
CA THR A 208 13.90 1.71 -5.51
C THR A 208 14.10 0.30 -6.05
N ASN A 209 13.12 -0.56 -5.77
CA ASN A 209 12.97 -1.86 -6.42
C ASN A 209 12.15 -1.75 -7.71
N MET A 210 11.97 -0.55 -8.27
CA MET A 210 11.24 -0.34 -9.50
C MET A 210 11.99 -0.97 -10.67
N THR A 211 11.32 -1.91 -11.32
CA THR A 211 11.85 -2.73 -12.40
C THR A 211 11.04 -2.52 -13.66
N VAL A 212 11.71 -2.64 -14.80
CA VAL A 212 11.11 -2.53 -16.13
C VAL A 212 11.56 -3.72 -16.94
N THR A 213 10.61 -4.53 -17.39
CA THR A 213 10.88 -5.73 -18.18
C THR A 213 10.32 -5.55 -19.58
N PRO A 214 11.16 -5.51 -20.64
CA PRO A 214 10.66 -5.57 -22.01
C PRO A 214 10.05 -6.95 -22.28
N LEU A 215 9.07 -7.02 -23.18
CA LEU A 215 8.44 -8.30 -23.55
C LEU A 215 9.48 -9.37 -24.00
N THR A 216 10.52 -8.90 -24.68
CA THR A 216 11.69 -9.69 -25.06
C THR A 216 12.95 -9.04 -24.50
N GLY A 217 13.65 -9.74 -23.62
CA GLY A 217 14.90 -9.26 -23.02
C GLY A 217 14.97 -9.49 -21.51
N ALA A 218 16.02 -8.97 -20.89
CA ALA A 218 16.22 -9.08 -19.45
C ALA A 218 15.50 -7.95 -18.70
N GLN A 219 15.01 -8.25 -17.50
CA GLN A 219 14.51 -7.26 -16.56
C GLN A 219 15.59 -6.21 -16.25
N GLN A 220 15.19 -4.95 -16.27
CA GLN A 220 16.02 -3.80 -15.90
C GLN A 220 15.50 -3.18 -14.60
N GLN A 221 16.32 -2.34 -13.95
CA GLN A 221 15.96 -1.68 -12.71
C GLN A 221 16.33 -0.20 -12.74
N PHE A 222 15.45 0.64 -12.19
CA PHE A 222 15.80 2.00 -11.80
C PHE A 222 16.46 1.96 -10.42
N TYR A 223 17.79 1.90 -10.35
CA TYR A 223 18.49 1.89 -9.06
C TYR A 223 18.27 3.18 -8.26
N TYR A 224 18.17 4.32 -8.96
CA TYR A 224 18.04 5.64 -8.36
C TYR A 224 17.05 6.50 -9.17
N ALA A 225 16.65 7.64 -8.61
CA ALA A 225 15.87 8.66 -9.34
C ALA A 225 16.64 9.23 -10.56
N THR A 226 17.96 9.08 -10.60
CA THR A 226 18.82 9.52 -11.70
C THR A 226 19.09 8.40 -12.71
N SER A 227 18.59 7.19 -12.49
CA SER A 227 18.78 6.08 -13.41
C SER A 227 18.12 6.38 -14.76
N VAL A 228 18.86 6.09 -15.82
CA VAL A 228 18.40 6.19 -17.19
C VAL A 228 18.51 4.81 -17.83
N LEU A 229 17.39 4.33 -18.38
CA LEU A 229 17.35 3.15 -19.22
C LEU A 229 17.33 3.61 -20.68
N THR A 230 18.10 2.97 -21.53
CA THR A 230 18.23 3.31 -22.96
C THR A 230 17.98 2.08 -23.81
N GLY A 231 17.39 2.26 -24.99
CA GLY A 231 17.15 1.19 -25.95
C GLY A 231 16.56 1.70 -27.26
N ALA A 232 16.12 0.76 -28.10
CA ALA A 232 15.45 1.04 -29.37
C ALA A 232 14.05 0.41 -29.42
N THR A 233 13.14 0.99 -30.20
CA THR A 233 11.84 0.38 -30.51
C THR A 233 11.97 -0.81 -31.48
N GLY A 234 10.91 -1.60 -31.61
CA GLY A 234 10.85 -2.72 -32.53
C GLY A 234 10.59 -2.30 -33.98
N ALA A 235 10.36 -3.32 -34.83
CA ALA A 235 10.11 -3.15 -36.26
C ALA A 235 8.82 -2.38 -36.59
N ASP A 236 7.87 -2.32 -35.65
CA ASP A 236 6.61 -1.58 -35.79
C ASP A 236 6.67 -0.19 -35.15
N GLY A 237 7.85 0.26 -34.71
CA GLY A 237 8.04 1.52 -34.00
C GLY A 237 7.53 1.51 -32.56
N THR A 238 7.27 0.34 -31.98
CA THR A 238 6.81 0.22 -30.59
C THR A 238 7.74 -0.61 -29.71
N LEU A 239 7.64 -0.42 -28.39
CA LEU A 239 8.23 -1.31 -27.40
C LEU A 239 7.28 -1.48 -26.21
N ALA A 240 6.81 -2.71 -26.00
CA ALA A 240 6.02 -3.08 -24.84
C ALA A 240 6.91 -3.36 -23.64
N LEU A 241 6.59 -2.74 -22.50
CA LEU A 241 7.31 -2.86 -21.24
C LEU A 241 6.34 -3.24 -20.12
N THR A 242 6.84 -3.92 -19.10
CA THR A 242 6.13 -4.19 -17.86
C THR A 242 6.86 -3.51 -16.71
N LEU A 243 6.19 -2.58 -16.04
CA LEU A 243 6.70 -1.85 -14.88
C LEU A 243 6.20 -2.52 -13.59
N ALA A 244 7.08 -2.74 -12.61
CA ALA A 244 6.69 -3.24 -11.30
C ALA A 244 7.53 -2.56 -10.21
N GLU A 245 6.97 -2.37 -9.01
CA GLU A 245 7.72 -1.85 -7.84
C GLU A 245 7.48 -2.73 -6.61
N PRO A 246 8.01 -3.98 -6.61
CA PRO A 246 7.84 -4.92 -5.51
C PRO A 246 8.33 -4.35 -4.18
N GLY A 247 7.43 -4.31 -3.20
CA GLY A 247 7.71 -3.76 -1.87
C GLY A 247 7.83 -2.24 -1.85
N GLY A 248 7.39 -1.54 -2.91
CA GLY A 248 7.30 -0.08 -2.94
C GLY A 248 6.45 0.48 -1.80
N ILE A 249 6.80 1.68 -1.33
CA ILE A 249 6.22 2.29 -0.12
C ILE A 249 5.01 3.20 -0.39
N GLY A 250 4.47 3.22 -1.61
CA GLY A 250 3.29 4.05 -1.93
C GLY A 250 3.64 5.46 -2.44
N LEU A 251 4.40 5.58 -3.53
CA LEU A 251 4.80 6.87 -4.11
C LEU A 251 4.18 7.10 -5.50
N LYS A 252 3.86 8.37 -5.81
CA LYS A 252 3.55 8.81 -7.17
C LYS A 252 4.84 9.18 -7.90
N ASN A 253 5.11 8.47 -8.98
CA ASN A 253 6.28 8.67 -9.83
C ASN A 253 5.85 9.25 -11.17
N GLN A 254 6.71 10.07 -11.77
CA GLN A 254 6.58 10.46 -13.17
C GLN A 254 7.61 9.73 -14.01
N LEU A 255 7.16 8.88 -14.93
CA LEU A 255 8.01 8.32 -15.97
C LEU A 255 8.13 9.33 -17.11
N THR A 256 9.33 9.47 -17.67
CA THR A 256 9.58 10.35 -18.82
C THR A 256 10.39 9.59 -19.86
N ALA A 257 9.85 9.51 -21.07
CA ALA A 257 10.53 8.99 -22.25
C ALA A 257 11.01 10.16 -23.13
N ASN A 258 12.22 10.06 -23.65
CA ASN A 258 12.83 11.04 -24.56
C ASN A 258 13.44 10.32 -25.76
N LEU A 259 13.26 10.86 -26.97
CA LEU A 259 14.05 10.40 -28.12
C LEU A 259 15.51 10.82 -27.95
N ASN A 260 16.46 9.95 -28.31
CA ASN A 260 17.88 10.29 -28.23
C ASN A 260 18.33 11.20 -29.38
N ASP A 261 17.83 10.94 -30.59
CA ASP A 261 18.17 11.73 -31.78
C ASP A 261 17.38 13.05 -31.88
N THR A 262 16.29 13.19 -31.11
CA THR A 262 15.51 14.43 -30.99
C THR A 262 15.13 14.66 -29.52
N PRO A 263 16.07 15.12 -28.68
CA PRO A 263 15.89 15.18 -27.22
C PRO A 263 14.72 16.04 -26.73
N THR A 264 14.24 16.97 -27.56
CA THR A 264 13.08 17.83 -27.27
C THR A 264 11.74 17.09 -27.39
N ALA A 265 11.70 15.95 -28.08
CA ALA A 265 10.52 15.09 -28.16
C ALA A 265 10.43 14.25 -26.88
N THR A 266 9.41 14.52 -26.07
CA THR A 266 9.25 13.90 -24.74
C THR A 266 7.81 13.46 -24.51
N SER A 267 7.64 12.41 -23.72
CA SER A 267 6.33 11.96 -23.24
C SER A 267 6.44 11.57 -21.77
N SER A 268 5.44 11.92 -20.97
CA SER A 268 5.45 11.60 -19.54
C SER A 268 4.16 10.89 -19.11
N LEU A 269 4.31 9.94 -18.19
CA LEU A 269 3.22 9.16 -17.63
C LEU A 269 3.34 9.09 -16.10
N PRO A 270 2.40 9.67 -15.34
CA PRO A 270 2.36 9.49 -13.89
C PRO A 270 1.86 8.10 -13.52
N VAL A 271 2.57 7.43 -12.61
CA VAL A 271 2.26 6.08 -12.12
C VAL A 271 2.33 6.01 -10.60
N VAL A 272 1.51 5.15 -9.99
CA VAL A 272 1.47 4.91 -8.55
C VAL A 272 1.41 3.40 -8.29
N PHE A 273 2.38 2.90 -7.52
CA PHE A 273 2.28 1.59 -6.87
C PHE A 273 1.84 1.79 -5.42
N THR A 274 0.62 1.41 -5.09
CA THR A 274 0.06 1.59 -3.74
C THR A 274 0.63 0.58 -2.75
N VAL A 275 0.71 0.93 -1.47
CA VAL A 275 1.22 0.05 -0.39
C VAL A 275 0.10 -0.43 0.55
N LEU A 276 0.19 -1.68 1.00
CA LEU A 276 -0.82 -2.29 1.87
C LEU A 276 -0.92 -1.62 3.25
N THR A 277 0.19 -1.12 3.78
CA THR A 277 0.29 -0.54 5.13
C THR A 277 -0.14 0.92 5.22
N SER A 278 -0.79 1.45 4.19
CA SER A 278 -1.39 2.77 4.15
C SER A 278 -2.83 2.67 3.63
N PRO A 279 -3.78 3.46 4.15
CA PRO A 279 -5.14 3.48 3.65
C PRO A 279 -5.26 4.25 2.32
N ASP A 280 -6.29 3.94 1.52
CA ASP A 280 -6.64 4.76 0.35
C ASP A 280 -7.48 5.99 0.78
N SER A 281 -6.84 6.87 1.57
CA SER A 281 -7.44 8.07 2.16
C SER A 281 -6.67 9.32 1.73
N ASP A 282 -7.37 10.43 1.51
CA ASP A 282 -6.74 11.73 1.24
C ASP A 282 -5.98 12.29 2.46
N LYS A 283 -6.20 11.70 3.65
CA LYS A 283 -5.46 12.02 4.89
C LYS A 283 -4.21 11.16 5.08
N ALA A 284 -4.00 10.14 4.26
CA ALA A 284 -2.82 9.27 4.34
C ALA A 284 -1.56 10.00 3.86
N ASN A 285 -0.41 9.64 4.43
CA ASN A 285 0.87 10.12 3.95
C ASN A 285 1.25 9.48 2.62
N MET A 286 1.05 8.17 2.49
CA MET A 286 1.43 7.42 1.29
C MET A 286 0.20 7.06 0.43
N TYR A 287 0.44 6.68 -0.83
CA TYR A 287 -0.60 6.08 -1.65
C TYR A 287 -0.84 4.64 -1.21
N GLY A 288 -2.00 4.39 -0.60
CA GLY A 288 -2.32 3.14 0.07
C GLY A 288 -3.34 2.26 -0.64
N HIS A 289 -3.42 0.99 -0.23
CA HIS A 289 -4.51 0.07 -0.58
C HIS A 289 -4.94 -0.83 0.59
N MET A 290 -4.72 -0.40 1.84
CA MET A 290 -5.24 -1.10 3.01
C MET A 290 -6.75 -1.33 2.84
N PRO A 291 -7.24 -2.57 3.05
CA PRO A 291 -8.67 -2.84 3.02
C PRO A 291 -9.44 -1.96 4.01
N GLU A 292 -10.56 -1.37 3.57
CA GLU A 292 -11.42 -0.59 4.47
C GLU A 292 -12.09 -1.46 5.54
N THR A 293 -12.37 -2.73 5.22
CA THR A 293 -12.85 -3.75 6.15
C THR A 293 -12.13 -5.08 5.98
N PHE A 294 -12.13 -5.89 7.04
CA PHE A 294 -11.62 -7.26 7.05
C PHE A 294 -12.37 -8.10 8.09
N THR A 295 -12.36 -9.43 7.95
CA THR A 295 -13.16 -10.34 8.77
C THR A 295 -12.27 -11.39 9.41
N ALA A 296 -12.43 -11.62 10.72
CA ALA A 296 -11.80 -12.73 11.42
C ALA A 296 -12.65 -14.01 11.32
N SER A 297 -12.04 -15.15 11.60
CA SER A 297 -12.65 -16.49 11.53
C SER A 297 -13.85 -16.69 12.46
N ASN A 298 -13.98 -15.87 13.51
CA ASN A 298 -15.17 -15.86 14.38
C ASN A 298 -16.35 -15.06 13.80
N GLY A 299 -16.21 -14.49 12.59
CA GLY A 299 -17.23 -13.69 11.92
C GLY A 299 -17.23 -12.21 12.30
N ALA A 300 -16.33 -11.76 13.18
CA ALA A 300 -16.18 -10.34 13.48
C ALA A 300 -15.64 -9.60 12.26
N GLU A 301 -16.40 -8.64 11.76
CA GLU A 301 -15.99 -7.76 10.66
C GLU A 301 -15.55 -6.41 11.24
N PHE A 302 -14.33 -6.01 10.94
CA PHE A 302 -13.68 -4.80 11.44
C PHE A 302 -13.58 -3.76 10.33
N LYS A 303 -13.65 -2.49 10.71
CA LYS A 303 -13.13 -1.37 9.93
C LYS A 303 -11.64 -1.21 10.22
N ARG A 304 -10.88 -0.77 9.23
CA ARG A 304 -9.48 -0.37 9.44
C ARG A 304 -9.35 0.71 10.51
N PRO A 305 -8.21 0.81 11.20
CA PRO A 305 -7.92 1.93 12.09
C PRO A 305 -7.90 3.26 11.33
N LEU A 306 -8.12 4.35 12.08
CA LEU A 306 -8.09 5.70 11.54
C LEU A 306 -6.66 6.27 11.53
N VAL A 307 -6.36 7.09 10.53
CA VAL A 307 -5.16 7.94 10.48
C VAL A 307 -5.49 9.37 10.93
N ALA A 308 -4.45 10.16 11.25
CA ALA A 308 -4.59 11.57 11.63
C ALA A 308 -5.44 12.35 10.63
N GLY A 309 -6.40 13.15 11.15
CA GLY A 309 -7.35 13.92 10.34
C GLY A 309 -8.62 13.19 9.93
N GLU A 310 -8.74 11.88 10.18
CA GLU A 310 -9.98 11.12 9.95
C GLU A 310 -10.98 11.14 11.12
N PRO A 311 -10.59 11.15 12.41
CA PRO A 311 -11.56 11.17 13.50
C PRO A 311 -12.48 12.40 13.47
N SER A 312 -13.74 12.21 13.82
CA SER A 312 -14.70 13.32 13.95
C SER A 312 -14.43 14.23 15.15
N SER A 313 -13.59 13.78 16.10
CA SER A 313 -13.16 14.53 17.27
C SER A 313 -11.73 14.15 17.65
N GLU A 314 -10.95 15.15 18.06
CA GLU A 314 -9.59 14.98 18.59
C GLU A 314 -9.58 14.86 20.13
N ALA A 315 -10.75 14.88 20.77
CA ALA A 315 -10.83 14.69 22.21
C ALA A 315 -10.34 13.29 22.58
N HIS A 316 -9.40 13.22 23.53
CA HIS A 316 -8.84 11.96 24.03
C HIS A 316 -8.17 11.08 22.96
N THR A 317 -7.68 11.68 21.87
CA THR A 317 -6.85 11.01 20.86
C THR A 317 -5.40 11.46 20.93
N ASP A 318 -4.50 10.62 20.43
CA ASP A 318 -3.09 10.93 20.17
C ASP A 318 -2.65 10.15 18.92
N THR A 319 -1.46 10.43 18.40
CA THR A 319 -0.94 9.81 17.18
C THR A 319 0.22 8.88 17.46
N TYR A 320 0.29 7.79 16.70
CA TYR A 320 1.42 6.87 16.69
C TYR A 320 1.92 6.65 15.27
N PHE A 321 3.21 6.91 15.07
CA PHE A 321 3.85 6.76 13.77
C PHE A 321 4.36 5.35 13.55
N GLU A 322 3.83 4.66 12.55
CA GLU A 322 4.27 3.35 12.05
C GLU A 322 3.97 3.26 10.55
N THR A 323 4.81 2.54 9.79
CA THR A 323 4.62 2.29 8.34
C THR A 323 4.31 3.53 7.50
N ASN A 324 4.99 4.65 7.82
CA ASN A 324 4.81 5.97 7.20
C ASN A 324 3.47 6.67 7.49
N GLU A 325 2.62 6.13 8.36
CA GLU A 325 1.33 6.73 8.71
C GLU A 325 1.29 7.17 10.18
N ASN A 326 0.45 8.17 10.47
CA ASN A 326 0.15 8.59 11.84
C ASN A 326 -1.20 7.99 12.26
N TRP A 327 -1.16 6.84 12.91
CA TRP A 327 -2.34 6.11 13.38
C TRP A 327 -2.94 6.73 14.63
N ILE A 328 -4.27 6.73 14.73
CA ILE A 328 -4.99 7.26 15.89
C ILE A 328 -4.98 6.26 17.03
N MET A 329 -4.49 6.71 18.17
CA MET A 329 -4.67 6.05 19.47
C MET A 329 -5.73 6.80 20.27
N VAL A 330 -6.38 6.10 21.19
CA VAL A 330 -7.43 6.63 22.06
C VAL A 330 -7.15 6.29 23.52
N ASN A 331 -7.52 7.20 24.42
CA ASN A 331 -7.67 6.95 25.84
C ASN A 331 -9.08 7.32 26.31
N SER A 332 -9.44 6.97 27.55
CA SER A 332 -10.72 7.33 28.18
C SER A 332 -11.96 7.04 27.31
N PHE A 333 -11.89 6.05 26.42
CA PHE A 333 -12.94 5.73 25.43
C PHE A 333 -14.29 5.42 26.09
N ASN A 334 -14.25 4.95 27.35
CA ASN A 334 -15.39 4.60 28.18
C ASN A 334 -16.19 5.79 28.73
N THR A 335 -15.72 7.05 28.61
CA THR A 335 -16.42 8.22 29.17
C THR A 335 -17.10 9.12 28.14
N GLY A 336 -16.80 8.96 26.85
CA GLY A 336 -17.32 9.88 25.83
C GLY A 336 -17.31 9.36 24.40
N ASN A 337 -17.18 8.04 24.18
CA ASN A 337 -17.16 7.42 22.85
C ASN A 337 -16.09 8.04 21.92
N TYR A 338 -14.91 8.33 22.47
CA TYR A 338 -13.80 8.94 21.75
C TYR A 338 -13.11 7.96 20.78
N GLY A 339 -12.30 8.50 19.87
CA GLY A 339 -11.56 7.72 18.88
C GLY A 339 -12.35 7.52 17.58
N GLY A 340 -12.25 6.32 17.02
CA GLY A 340 -12.88 5.95 15.75
C GLY A 340 -14.29 5.36 15.87
N CYS A 341 -14.72 4.91 17.05
CA CYS A 341 -16.07 4.39 17.27
C CYS A 341 -16.52 4.43 18.72
N PRO A 342 -17.84 4.40 18.97
CA PRO A 342 -18.40 4.24 20.30
C PRO A 342 -18.05 2.88 20.91
N MET A 343 -18.15 2.80 22.23
CA MET A 343 -17.72 1.63 22.99
C MET A 343 -18.44 0.34 22.56
N ASN A 344 -19.73 0.39 22.23
CA ASN A 344 -20.48 -0.79 21.76
C ASN A 344 -20.02 -1.31 20.39
N GLN A 345 -19.28 -0.52 19.61
CA GLN A 345 -18.67 -0.94 18.35
C GLN A 345 -17.20 -1.33 18.48
N MET A 346 -16.58 -1.17 19.64
CA MET A 346 -15.22 -1.67 19.83
C MET A 346 -15.19 -3.19 19.84
N ALA A 347 -14.21 -3.78 19.17
CA ALA A 347 -13.96 -5.21 19.17
C ALA A 347 -13.66 -5.75 20.57
N ALA A 348 -14.14 -6.95 20.88
CA ALA A 348 -13.88 -7.64 22.14
C ALA A 348 -12.53 -8.37 22.13
N ILE A 349 -12.05 -8.81 23.30
CA ILE A 349 -10.78 -9.55 23.41
C ILE A 349 -10.79 -10.86 22.62
N ASP A 350 -11.96 -11.50 22.49
CA ASP A 350 -12.16 -12.72 21.72
C ASP A 350 -12.07 -12.46 20.21
N ASP A 351 -12.60 -11.34 19.73
CA ASP A 351 -12.48 -10.90 18.32
C ASP A 351 -11.00 -10.70 17.95
N PHE A 352 -10.24 -10.02 18.83
CA PHE A 352 -8.81 -9.87 18.63
C PHE A 352 -8.03 -11.20 18.75
N THR A 353 -8.55 -12.17 19.50
CA THR A 353 -7.94 -13.50 19.60
C THR A 353 -8.17 -14.30 18.33
N ALA A 354 -9.37 -14.25 17.75
CA ALA A 354 -9.63 -14.81 16.43
C ALA A 354 -8.75 -14.16 15.36
N LEU A 355 -8.72 -12.82 15.30
CA LEU A 355 -7.89 -12.08 14.36
C LEU A 355 -6.39 -12.45 14.47
N TYR A 356 -5.87 -12.59 15.70
CA TYR A 356 -4.50 -13.04 15.91
C TYR A 356 -4.28 -14.49 15.46
N ASN A 357 -5.22 -15.39 15.70
CA ASN A 357 -5.08 -16.80 15.31
C ASN A 357 -5.08 -16.96 13.78
N ASP A 358 -5.84 -16.13 13.07
CA ASP A 358 -5.85 -16.08 11.61
C ASP A 358 -4.53 -15.52 11.06
N HIS A 359 -3.94 -14.56 11.78
CA HIS A 359 -2.72 -13.84 11.39
C HIS A 359 -1.67 -13.81 12.51
N PRO A 360 -1.08 -14.96 12.88
CA PRO A 360 -0.24 -15.08 14.06
C PRO A 360 1.08 -14.32 13.92
N SER A 361 1.70 -14.03 15.07
CA SER A 361 3.04 -13.42 15.14
C SER A 361 3.17 -12.06 14.41
N GLY A 362 2.11 -11.25 14.41
CA GLY A 362 2.10 -9.93 13.79
C GLY A 362 1.86 -9.92 12.28
N LYS A 363 1.46 -11.06 11.68
CA LYS A 363 1.13 -11.15 10.26
C LYS A 363 -0.02 -10.24 9.83
N VAL A 364 -0.83 -9.73 10.75
CA VAL A 364 -1.81 -8.67 10.44
C VAL A 364 -1.18 -7.48 9.72
N ALA A 365 0.12 -7.19 9.95
CA ALA A 365 0.82 -6.13 9.23
C ALA A 365 1.08 -6.46 7.75
N THR A 366 1.42 -7.70 7.43
CA THR A 366 1.73 -8.13 6.05
C THR A 366 0.52 -8.63 5.27
N ASP A 367 -0.49 -9.13 5.97
CA ASP A 367 -1.65 -9.76 5.36
C ASP A 367 -2.76 -8.73 5.11
N ILE A 368 -2.93 -7.76 6.03
CA ILE A 368 -4.00 -6.74 5.96
C ILE A 368 -3.52 -5.31 6.25
N GLY A 369 -2.22 -5.10 6.49
CA GLY A 369 -1.62 -3.77 6.62
C GLY A 369 -1.68 -3.13 8.01
N LEU A 370 -2.22 -3.81 9.04
CA LEU A 370 -2.42 -3.20 10.36
C LEU A 370 -1.10 -2.87 11.08
N PRO A 371 -1.02 -1.73 11.80
CA PRO A 371 0.12 -1.43 12.67
C PRO A 371 0.20 -2.41 13.85
N VAL A 372 1.41 -2.86 14.20
CA VAL A 372 1.65 -3.85 15.27
C VAL A 372 2.62 -3.37 16.34
N GLY A 373 3.16 -2.16 16.20
CA GLY A 373 4.05 -1.55 17.18
C GLY A 373 3.34 -1.02 18.44
N LYS A 374 2.00 -0.98 18.43
CA LYS A 374 1.16 -0.63 19.58
C LYS A 374 0.12 -1.70 19.88
N ARG A 375 -0.42 -1.62 21.10
CA ARG A 375 -1.48 -2.49 21.59
C ARG A 375 -2.85 -1.94 21.19
N TRP A 376 -3.86 -2.78 21.29
CA TRP A 376 -5.23 -2.52 20.84
C TRP A 376 -6.20 -2.62 22.01
N TRP A 377 -7.00 -1.57 22.23
CA TRP A 377 -8.05 -1.57 23.25
C TRP A 377 -9.17 -2.54 22.88
N ALA A 378 -9.59 -3.34 23.86
CA ALA A 378 -10.80 -4.14 23.76
C ALA A 378 -11.99 -3.38 24.34
N GLY A 379 -13.16 -3.55 23.71
CA GLY A 379 -14.43 -2.96 24.14
C GLY A 379 -15.08 -3.65 25.32
N ASP A 380 -14.54 -4.79 25.77
CA ASP A 380 -14.99 -5.58 26.91
C ASP A 380 -13.97 -5.53 28.07
N SER A 381 -14.44 -5.90 29.25
CA SER A 381 -13.69 -5.77 30.50
C SER A 381 -13.62 -7.10 31.23
N LEU A 382 -12.63 -7.22 32.11
CA LEU A 382 -12.39 -8.37 32.97
C LEU A 382 -12.50 -7.93 34.43
N LEU A 383 -13.04 -8.78 35.31
CA LEU A 383 -13.09 -8.54 36.75
C LEU A 383 -11.93 -9.27 37.42
N LYS A 384 -11.22 -8.57 38.31
CA LYS A 384 -10.22 -9.18 39.20
C LYS A 384 -10.60 -8.84 40.64
N GLY A 385 -11.08 -9.84 41.37
CA GLY A 385 -11.72 -9.60 42.67
C GLY A 385 -13.03 -8.83 42.48
N SER A 386 -13.12 -7.63 43.06
CA SER A 386 -14.30 -6.76 42.97
C SER A 386 -14.06 -5.51 42.10
N THR A 387 -12.97 -5.50 41.32
CA THR A 387 -12.53 -4.33 40.54
C THR A 387 -12.55 -4.63 39.05
N LEU A 388 -13.07 -3.69 38.27
CA LEU A 388 -13.11 -3.76 36.82
C LEU A 388 -11.76 -3.41 36.20
N TYR A 389 -11.33 -4.23 35.24
CA TYR A 389 -10.12 -4.03 34.45
C TYR A 389 -10.46 -3.97 32.97
N TRP A 390 -10.00 -2.93 32.29
CA TRP A 390 -10.06 -2.82 30.83
C TRP A 390 -9.02 -3.71 30.18
N GLN A 391 -9.44 -4.46 29.16
CA GLN A 391 -8.60 -5.40 28.45
C GLN A 391 -7.97 -4.77 27.21
N TYR A 392 -6.79 -5.24 26.85
CA TYR A 392 -6.13 -4.85 25.60
C TYR A 392 -5.23 -5.98 25.11
N LYS A 393 -5.06 -6.07 23.78
CA LYS A 393 -4.26 -7.13 23.14
C LYS A 393 -3.07 -6.55 22.40
N ASP A 394 -1.97 -7.30 22.44
CA ASP A 394 -0.82 -7.11 21.55
C ASP A 394 -0.96 -8.07 20.35
N LEU A 395 -1.28 -7.56 19.17
CA LEU A 395 -1.44 -8.37 17.96
C LEU A 395 -0.11 -8.87 17.36
N LYS A 396 1.03 -8.36 17.83
CA LYS A 396 2.35 -8.89 17.47
C LYS A 396 2.64 -10.19 18.22
N THR A 397 2.37 -10.20 19.52
CA THR A 397 2.73 -11.33 20.41
C THR A 397 1.55 -12.25 20.74
N GLY A 398 0.31 -11.81 20.49
CA GLY A 398 -0.91 -12.51 20.87
C GLY A 398 -1.29 -12.36 22.34
N LYS A 399 -0.47 -11.66 23.13
CA LYS A 399 -0.63 -11.57 24.59
C LYS A 399 -1.77 -10.62 24.98
N ASN A 400 -2.59 -11.10 25.91
CA ASN A 400 -3.65 -10.33 26.54
C ASN A 400 -3.11 -9.61 27.78
N TYR A 401 -3.62 -8.40 28.01
CA TYR A 401 -3.29 -7.58 29.15
C TYR A 401 -4.56 -6.92 29.70
N SER A 402 -4.45 -6.34 30.89
CA SER A 402 -5.57 -5.70 31.57
C SER A 402 -5.09 -4.61 32.52
N MET A 403 -5.83 -3.51 32.69
CA MET A 403 -5.53 -2.47 33.69
C MET A 403 -6.79 -1.93 34.38
N SER A 404 -6.65 -1.47 35.64
CA SER A 404 -7.79 -1.11 36.49
C SER A 404 -8.41 0.26 36.17
N GLU A 405 -9.71 0.37 36.45
CA GLU A 405 -10.50 1.60 36.63
C GLU A 405 -10.63 2.55 35.42
N ASN A 406 -9.57 3.20 34.98
CA ASN A 406 -9.66 4.21 33.91
C ASN A 406 -8.61 3.95 32.82
N PRO A 407 -9.02 3.80 31.54
CA PRO A 407 -8.09 3.53 30.45
C PRO A 407 -7.35 4.82 30.05
N GLY A 408 -6.43 5.28 30.91
CA GLY A 408 -5.67 6.52 30.70
C GLY A 408 -4.54 6.40 29.67
N ASN A 409 -4.15 5.18 29.30
CA ASN A 409 -3.13 4.93 28.29
C ASN A 409 -3.70 5.05 26.87
N TYR A 410 -2.87 5.57 25.97
CA TYR A 410 -3.18 5.63 24.54
C TYR A 410 -2.82 4.32 23.85
N TYR A 411 -3.84 3.65 23.31
CA TYR A 411 -3.71 2.45 22.48
C TYR A 411 -4.60 2.56 21.24
N LEU A 412 -4.34 1.73 20.24
CA LEU A 412 -5.09 1.70 19.00
C LEU A 412 -6.50 1.13 19.24
N GLN A 413 -7.43 1.46 18.34
CA GLN A 413 -8.82 1.00 18.39
C GLN A 413 -9.20 0.36 17.05
N LEU A 414 -9.80 -0.84 17.09
CA LEU A 414 -10.54 -1.40 15.96
C LEU A 414 -12.03 -1.36 16.24
N CYS A 415 -12.77 -0.98 15.21
CA CYS A 415 -14.21 -0.80 15.25
C CYS A 415 -14.85 -1.90 14.43
N LEU A 416 -15.86 -2.57 14.99
CA LEU A 416 -16.69 -3.50 14.27
C LEU A 416 -17.60 -2.74 13.29
N THR A 417 -17.90 -3.34 12.14
CA THR A 417 -18.86 -2.79 11.18
C THR A 417 -20.29 -2.80 11.74
N THR A 418 -20.60 -3.82 12.55
CA THR A 418 -21.86 -3.99 13.26
C THR A 418 -21.64 -3.78 14.75
N SER A 419 -22.49 -2.94 15.37
CA SER A 419 -22.47 -2.75 16.82
C SER A 419 -22.74 -4.07 17.54
N ARG A 420 -22.03 -4.30 18.65
CA ARG A 420 -22.44 -5.34 19.61
C ARG A 420 -23.84 -5.02 20.09
N SER A 421 -24.64 -6.05 20.38
CA SER A 421 -26.01 -5.88 20.85
C SER A 421 -26.06 -4.89 22.02
N GLY A 422 -27.03 -3.97 21.99
CA GLY A 422 -27.28 -3.06 23.11
C GLY A 422 -27.61 -3.85 24.37
N LEU A 423 -27.23 -3.28 25.52
CA LEU A 423 -27.47 -3.88 26.83
C LEU A 423 -28.51 -3.06 27.58
N ASN A 424 -29.53 -3.73 28.08
CA ASN A 424 -30.57 -3.20 28.95
C ASN A 424 -30.31 -3.70 30.36
N ILE A 425 -30.38 -2.82 31.35
CA ILE A 425 -30.13 -3.15 32.76
C ILE A 425 -31.33 -2.80 33.63
N ALA A 426 -31.70 -3.70 34.53
CA ALA A 426 -32.75 -3.50 35.52
C ALA A 426 -32.28 -3.94 36.92
N LEU A 427 -32.62 -3.17 37.95
CA LEU A 427 -32.36 -3.49 39.35
C LEU A 427 -33.70 -3.76 40.07
N SER A 428 -33.82 -4.91 40.72
CA SER A 428 -35.03 -5.32 41.43
C SER A 428 -34.75 -5.99 42.77
N SER A 429 -35.78 -6.14 43.60
CA SER A 429 -35.73 -6.84 44.89
C SER A 429 -37.03 -7.58 45.15
N ASP A 430 -36.94 -8.80 45.68
CA ASP A 430 -38.11 -9.57 46.13
C ASP A 430 -38.72 -8.99 47.42
N ALA A 431 -38.00 -8.11 48.12
CA ALA A 431 -38.46 -7.40 49.31
C ALA A 431 -39.06 -6.01 48.99
N TRP A 432 -39.44 -5.77 47.72
CA TRP A 432 -40.03 -4.51 47.29
C TRP A 432 -41.38 -4.24 47.96
N ASN A 433 -41.52 -3.07 48.58
CA ASN A 433 -42.76 -2.59 49.15
C ASN A 433 -43.30 -1.44 48.28
N ALA A 434 -44.43 -1.65 47.62
CA ALA A 434 -45.02 -0.68 46.69
C ALA A 434 -45.44 0.62 47.37
N ASP A 435 -46.02 0.56 48.59
CA ASP A 435 -46.48 1.74 49.32
C ASP A 435 -45.33 2.67 49.73
N LYS A 436 -44.13 2.11 49.91
CA LYS A 436 -42.92 2.83 50.30
C LYS A 436 -41.99 3.13 49.12
N SER A 437 -42.28 2.61 47.94
CA SER A 437 -41.40 2.68 46.76
C SER A 437 -39.95 2.29 47.07
N ALA A 438 -39.76 1.27 47.91
CA ALA A 438 -38.44 0.84 48.37
C ALA A 438 -38.44 -0.65 48.75
N ALA A 439 -37.27 -1.28 48.68
CA ALA A 439 -37.04 -2.59 49.29
C ALA A 439 -36.84 -2.42 50.81
N VAL A 440 -37.53 -3.22 51.62
CA VAL A 440 -37.57 -3.03 53.09
C VAL A 440 -37.28 -4.32 53.82
N ALA A 441 -36.42 -4.25 54.84
CA ALA A 441 -36.17 -5.33 55.81
C ALA A 441 -36.03 -4.74 57.22
N LYS A 442 -36.10 -5.58 58.26
CA LYS A 442 -35.77 -5.12 59.62
C LYS A 442 -34.27 -4.94 59.77
N LYS A 443 -33.85 -4.16 60.78
CA LYS A 443 -32.43 -3.98 61.14
C LYS A 443 -31.74 -5.34 61.32
N GLY A 444 -30.60 -5.52 60.64
CA GLY A 444 -29.83 -6.77 60.65
C GLY A 444 -30.35 -7.88 59.74
N GLU A 445 -31.52 -7.72 59.10
CA GLU A 445 -31.99 -8.64 58.07
C GLU A 445 -31.41 -8.28 56.69
N THR A 446 -31.35 -9.26 55.80
CA THR A 446 -30.85 -9.11 54.43
C THR A 446 -31.95 -8.67 53.47
N ILE A 447 -31.66 -7.71 52.60
CA ILE A 447 -32.49 -7.39 51.43
C ILE A 447 -31.89 -8.11 50.20
N PRO A 448 -32.62 -9.05 49.56
CA PRO A 448 -32.16 -9.67 48.31
C PRO A 448 -32.34 -8.69 47.15
N MET A 449 -31.29 -8.52 46.36
CA MET A 449 -31.24 -7.65 45.19
C MET A 449 -30.84 -8.47 43.96
N THR A 450 -31.41 -8.12 42.81
CA THR A 450 -31.07 -8.72 41.52
C THR A 450 -30.84 -7.63 40.49
N VAL A 451 -29.67 -7.61 39.86
CA VAL A 451 -29.46 -6.95 38.58
C VAL A 451 -29.77 -7.95 37.48
N THR A 452 -30.59 -7.56 36.51
CA THR A 452 -30.83 -8.32 35.28
C THR A 452 -30.29 -7.53 34.11
N VAL A 453 -29.49 -8.18 33.27
CA VAL A 453 -29.01 -7.61 32.01
C VAL A 453 -29.55 -8.42 30.84
N THR A 454 -30.16 -7.74 29.87
CA THR A 454 -30.65 -8.33 28.63
C THR A 454 -30.11 -7.59 27.42
N ASN A 455 -30.11 -8.24 26.24
CA ASN A 455 -29.89 -7.54 24.99
C ASN A 455 -31.16 -6.79 24.54
N ASP A 456 -31.08 -6.12 23.39
CA ASP A 456 -32.22 -5.41 22.77
C ASP A 456 -33.38 -6.36 22.38
N ALA A 457 -33.10 -7.65 22.20
CA ALA A 457 -34.11 -8.69 21.97
C ALA A 457 -34.71 -9.24 23.28
N GLY A 458 -34.33 -8.69 24.44
CA GLY A 458 -34.79 -9.15 25.76
C GLY A 458 -34.16 -10.45 26.24
N GLN A 459 -33.11 -10.96 25.57
CA GLN A 459 -32.44 -12.19 25.95
C GLN A 459 -31.39 -11.93 27.04
N PRO A 460 -31.29 -12.79 28.07
CA PRO A 460 -30.33 -12.61 29.16
C PRO A 460 -28.89 -12.59 28.65
N GLN A 461 -28.05 -11.69 29.18
CA GLN A 461 -26.65 -11.53 28.78
C GLN A 461 -25.74 -11.93 29.93
N ALA A 462 -25.06 -13.07 29.75
CA ALA A 462 -24.08 -13.60 30.70
C ALA A 462 -22.76 -12.81 30.63
N GLY A 463 -22.02 -12.77 31.74
CA GLY A 463 -20.69 -12.17 31.77
C GLY A 463 -20.67 -10.66 31.50
N VAL A 464 -21.77 -9.95 31.72
CA VAL A 464 -21.82 -8.49 31.59
C VAL A 464 -21.38 -7.83 32.89
N ALA A 465 -20.39 -6.93 32.78
CA ALA A 465 -19.88 -6.18 33.93
C ALA A 465 -20.93 -5.18 34.42
N VAL A 466 -21.20 -5.20 35.72
CA VAL A 466 -22.12 -4.30 36.41
C VAL A 466 -21.33 -3.50 37.45
N LEU A 467 -21.49 -2.18 37.42
CA LEU A 467 -20.98 -1.28 38.46
C LEU A 467 -22.15 -0.84 39.35
N LEU A 468 -22.04 -1.12 40.65
CA LEU A 468 -22.94 -0.59 41.66
C LEU A 468 -22.26 0.55 42.42
N THR A 469 -23.00 1.63 42.58
CA THR A 469 -22.67 2.77 43.43
C THR A 469 -23.83 3.03 44.39
N ARG A 470 -23.50 3.64 45.52
CA ARG A 470 -24.46 4.01 46.55
C ARG A 470 -24.53 5.52 46.72
N ASP A 471 -25.72 6.09 46.73
CA ASP A 471 -25.91 7.48 47.12
C ASP A 471 -26.02 7.64 48.66
N TYR A 472 -26.26 8.85 49.13
CA TYR A 472 -26.50 9.14 50.55
C TYR A 472 -27.73 8.38 51.09
N ALA A 473 -27.72 8.10 52.40
CA ALA A 473 -28.86 7.55 53.12
C ALA A 473 -29.74 8.68 53.67
N TYR A 474 -31.04 8.42 53.87
CA TYR A 474 -32.03 9.46 54.13
C TYR A 474 -33.12 9.01 55.10
N SER A 475 -33.49 9.87 56.07
CA SER A 475 -34.61 9.59 56.97
C SER A 475 -35.97 9.86 56.31
N ARG A 476 -37.02 9.16 56.76
CA ARG A 476 -38.41 9.35 56.28
C ARG A 476 -39.04 10.70 56.69
N GLY A 477 -38.50 11.39 57.70
CA GLY A 477 -39.06 12.65 58.22
C GLY A 477 -38.08 13.40 59.12
N ALA A 478 -38.56 14.50 59.71
CA ALA A 478 -37.78 15.32 60.64
C ALA A 478 -37.34 14.50 61.85
N VAL A 479 -36.05 14.56 62.17
CA VAL A 479 -35.39 13.84 63.26
C VAL A 479 -34.97 14.81 64.37
N ASP A 480 -34.98 14.33 65.61
CA ASP A 480 -34.67 15.14 66.80
C ASP A 480 -33.19 15.57 66.83
N LYS A 481 -32.94 16.86 67.10
CA LYS A 481 -31.62 17.52 66.99
C LYS A 481 -30.57 16.94 67.93
N GLN A 482 -30.99 16.20 68.96
CA GLN A 482 -30.09 15.58 69.93
C GLN A 482 -29.29 14.40 69.34
N TYR A 483 -29.69 13.91 68.16
CA TYR A 483 -29.04 12.77 67.50
C TYR A 483 -28.56 13.07 66.06
N ILE A 484 -29.01 14.15 65.39
CA ILE A 484 -28.72 14.47 63.97
C ILE A 484 -28.81 16.00 63.72
N GLU A 485 -27.89 16.61 62.93
CA GLU A 485 -27.97 18.03 62.54
C GLU A 485 -29.01 18.29 61.40
N PRO A 486 -29.86 19.33 61.48
CA PRO A 486 -30.99 19.56 60.58
C PRO A 486 -30.69 20.34 59.29
N GLY A 487 -31.28 19.90 58.17
CA GLY A 487 -31.58 20.64 56.94
C GLY A 487 -33.08 20.54 56.60
N VAL A 488 -33.61 21.48 55.81
CA VAL A 488 -35.04 21.90 55.71
C VAL A 488 -36.06 20.80 55.39
N ILE A 489 -37.29 20.98 55.91
CA ILE A 489 -38.50 20.16 55.68
C ILE A 489 -38.69 19.82 54.20
N GLY A 490 -38.83 18.52 53.90
CA GLY A 490 -39.17 17.99 52.57
C GLY A 490 -37.96 17.58 51.72
N GLU A 491 -36.75 17.94 52.14
CA GLU A 491 -35.51 17.57 51.45
C GLU A 491 -34.76 16.49 52.28
N PRO A 492 -34.35 15.37 51.66
CA PRO A 492 -33.63 14.30 52.34
C PRO A 492 -32.30 14.78 52.97
N VAL A 493 -32.05 14.50 54.27
CA VAL A 493 -30.79 14.89 54.97
C VAL A 493 -29.71 13.80 54.79
N PRO A 494 -28.56 14.10 54.18
CA PRO A 494 -27.47 13.13 53.99
C PRO A 494 -26.83 12.65 55.31
N PHE A 495 -26.62 11.34 55.47
CA PHE A 495 -25.98 10.75 56.67
C PHE A 495 -24.67 10.01 56.34
N THR A 496 -23.57 10.31 57.03
CA THR A 496 -22.21 9.81 56.69
C THR A 496 -21.49 9.01 57.78
N THR A 497 -22.17 8.64 58.89
CA THR A 497 -21.54 7.93 60.03
C THR A 497 -21.83 6.42 60.04
N SER A 498 -21.16 5.66 60.93
CA SER A 498 -21.25 4.17 61.03
C SER A 498 -22.66 3.54 60.97
N PRO A 499 -23.75 4.17 61.47
CA PRO A 499 -25.10 3.64 61.35
C PRO A 499 -25.64 3.54 59.91
N ALA A 500 -25.09 4.29 58.96
CA ALA A 500 -25.46 4.17 57.54
C ALA A 500 -24.70 3.07 56.80
N ASN A 501 -23.70 2.44 57.44
CA ASN A 501 -22.88 1.43 56.79
C ASN A 501 -23.73 0.23 56.36
N MET A 502 -23.53 -0.20 55.11
CA MET A 502 -24.19 -1.35 54.52
C MET A 502 -23.12 -2.34 54.05
N MET A 503 -23.41 -3.62 54.16
CA MET A 503 -22.59 -4.66 53.56
C MET A 503 -23.31 -5.20 52.32
N LEU A 504 -22.58 -5.28 51.21
CA LEU A 504 -23.01 -5.94 49.99
C LEU A 504 -22.36 -7.31 49.93
N THR A 505 -23.17 -8.37 49.85
CA THR A 505 -22.69 -9.76 49.74
C THR A 505 -23.16 -10.36 48.41
N PRO A 506 -22.25 -10.63 47.46
CA PRO A 506 -22.61 -11.28 46.20
C PRO A 506 -23.04 -12.73 46.45
N VAL A 507 -24.21 -13.11 45.93
CA VAL A 507 -24.82 -14.44 46.12
C VAL A 507 -24.64 -15.31 44.87
N ALA A 508 -24.91 -14.75 43.69
CA ALA A 508 -24.79 -15.46 42.42
C ALA A 508 -24.44 -14.49 41.29
N PRO A 509 -23.21 -14.55 40.74
CA PRO A 509 -22.07 -15.36 41.20
C PRO A 509 -21.65 -15.03 42.64
N ALA A 510 -21.22 -16.04 43.40
CA ALA A 510 -20.85 -15.88 44.80
C ALA A 510 -19.53 -15.10 44.95
N GLY A 511 -19.44 -14.27 45.99
CA GLY A 511 -18.24 -13.45 46.22
C GLY A 511 -18.10 -13.02 47.68
N THR A 512 -17.01 -12.33 47.98
CA THR A 512 -16.73 -11.83 49.34
C THR A 512 -17.61 -10.63 49.66
N ALA A 513 -18.16 -10.60 50.87
CA ALA A 513 -18.89 -9.45 51.38
C ALA A 513 -17.98 -8.21 51.45
N VAL A 514 -18.48 -7.07 50.98
CA VAL A 514 -17.76 -5.79 51.01
C VAL A 514 -18.57 -4.73 51.72
N ALA A 515 -17.88 -3.78 52.35
CA ALA A 515 -18.51 -2.56 52.79
C ALA A 515 -18.98 -1.76 51.57
N PHE A 516 -20.25 -1.35 51.57
CA PHE A 516 -20.89 -0.62 50.48
C PHE A 516 -21.47 0.68 51.03
N ASN A 517 -20.57 1.62 51.30
CA ASN A 517 -20.85 2.84 52.05
C ASN A 517 -20.66 4.07 51.18
N ASN A 518 -21.36 5.16 51.50
CA ASN A 518 -21.05 6.49 50.98
C ASN A 518 -20.64 7.37 52.15
N GLN A 519 -19.36 7.73 52.22
CA GLN A 519 -18.82 8.59 53.28
C GLN A 519 -18.40 9.91 52.66
N ASN A 520 -19.05 11.01 53.08
CA ASN A 520 -18.75 12.37 52.64
C ASN A 520 -18.77 12.56 51.11
N GLY A 521 -19.67 11.88 50.40
CA GLY A 521 -19.82 11.96 48.95
C GLY A 521 -18.93 11.01 48.17
N LEU A 522 -18.04 10.28 48.84
CA LEU A 522 -17.24 9.21 48.24
C LEU A 522 -17.99 7.89 48.40
N SER A 523 -18.71 7.52 47.34
CA SER A 523 -19.39 6.25 47.23
C SER A 523 -18.40 5.10 47.03
N THR A 524 -18.56 4.03 47.81
CA THR A 524 -17.86 2.78 47.56
C THR A 524 -18.39 2.19 46.26
N LYS A 525 -17.50 2.02 45.27
CA LYS A 525 -17.81 1.36 44.01
C LYS A 525 -17.63 -0.14 44.19
N TRP A 526 -18.60 -0.92 43.73
CA TRP A 526 -18.47 -2.37 43.67
C TRP A 526 -18.82 -2.87 42.26
N SER A 527 -17.99 -3.76 41.72
CA SER A 527 -18.22 -4.35 40.40
C SER A 527 -18.41 -5.86 40.48
N GLY A 528 -19.30 -6.37 39.64
CA GLY A 528 -19.57 -7.81 39.49
C GLY A 528 -19.96 -8.17 38.06
N PHE A 529 -20.19 -9.46 37.80
CA PHE A 529 -20.67 -9.96 36.51
C PHE A 529 -22.02 -10.65 36.66
N THR A 530 -22.85 -10.55 35.62
CA THR A 530 -24.01 -11.43 35.48
C THR A 530 -23.57 -12.88 35.28
N GLY A 531 -24.28 -13.81 35.90
CA GLY A 531 -24.13 -15.25 35.64
C GLY A 531 -24.74 -15.65 34.30
N ASP A 532 -24.72 -16.95 34.00
CA ASP A 532 -25.22 -17.52 32.74
C ASP A 532 -26.68 -17.19 32.43
N ASP A 533 -27.47 -16.88 33.46
CA ASP A 533 -28.88 -16.47 33.35
C ASP A 533 -29.07 -14.96 33.14
N GLY A 534 -27.98 -14.22 32.89
CA GLY A 534 -27.98 -12.78 32.71
C GLY A 534 -28.28 -12.00 34.00
N LYS A 535 -28.16 -12.63 35.17
CA LYS A 535 -28.47 -12.00 36.46
C LYS A 535 -27.27 -11.96 37.38
N LEU A 536 -27.20 -10.89 38.16
CA LEU A 536 -26.29 -10.73 39.28
C LEU A 536 -27.11 -10.56 40.54
N ARG A 537 -27.00 -11.51 41.47
CA ARG A 537 -27.74 -11.52 42.74
C ARG A 537 -26.81 -11.21 43.89
N PHE A 538 -27.26 -10.34 44.78
CA PHE A 538 -26.52 -9.94 45.97
C PHE A 538 -27.49 -9.61 47.10
N THR A 539 -27.01 -9.62 48.33
CA THR A 539 -27.77 -9.14 49.48
C THR A 539 -27.17 -7.87 50.04
N LEU A 540 -28.04 -7.01 50.58
CA LEU A 540 -27.68 -5.83 51.33
C LEU A 540 -28.07 -6.01 52.79
N THR A 541 -27.19 -5.66 53.73
CA THR A 541 -27.46 -5.72 55.18
C THR A 541 -27.00 -4.44 55.86
N GLN A 542 -27.71 -4.04 56.91
CA GLN A 542 -27.32 -2.92 57.79
C GLN A 542 -27.55 -3.27 59.26
N ASP A 543 -26.52 -3.80 59.91
CA ASP A 543 -26.61 -4.28 61.30
C ASP A 543 -26.73 -3.14 62.32
N LYS A 544 -26.22 -1.96 61.98
CA LYS A 544 -26.22 -0.76 62.84
C LYS A 544 -27.24 0.29 62.44
N SER A 545 -28.18 -0.05 61.55
CA SER A 545 -29.18 0.90 61.02
C SER A 545 -29.96 1.64 62.10
N LEU A 546 -30.30 2.90 61.84
CA LEU A 546 -31.26 3.71 62.59
C LEU A 546 -32.61 3.84 61.85
N GLY A 547 -32.81 3.10 60.75
CA GLY A 547 -33.96 3.24 59.86
C GLY A 547 -33.79 4.36 58.83
N LEU A 548 -32.60 4.41 58.21
CA LEU A 548 -32.16 5.38 57.20
C LEU A 548 -32.14 4.80 55.78
#